data_AF-A0A7Y0CS31-F1
#
_entry.id   AF-A0A7Y0CS31-F1
#
_cell.length_a   1.000
_cell.length_b   1.000
_cell.length_c   1.000
_cell.angle_alpha   90.00
_cell.angle_beta   90.00
_cell.angle_gamma   90.00
#
_symmetry.space_group_name_H-M   'P 1'
#
loop_
_entity.id
_entity.type
_entity.pdbx_description
1 polymer ?
#
loop_
_entity_poly.entity_id
_entity_poly.type
_entity_poly.pdbx_seq_one_letter_code
_entity_poly.pdbx_strand_id
1 'polypeptide(L)' 'SGNKDVTFVRLRAERVVEVKFDQMEGPRFRHSVTFLRWRPDRDPASCTAAQVDRPKGYDLEDVLEH' A
#
# COMPACT_ATOMS: atom_id res chain seq x y z
N SER A 1 31.23 -14.96 3.23
CA SER A 1 29.82 -14.62 3.52
C SER A 1 29.72 -13.13 3.72
N GLY A 2 29.12 -12.41 2.77
CA GLY A 2 29.06 -10.94 2.79
C GLY A 2 28.09 -10.45 3.85
N ASN A 3 28.60 -9.65 4.78
CA ASN A 3 27.85 -8.98 5.82
C ASN A 3 27.00 -7.88 5.17
N LYS A 4 25.70 -8.14 4.98
CA LYS A 4 24.77 -7.16 4.41
C LYS A 4 24.09 -6.45 5.57
N ASP A 5 24.39 -5.16 5.73
CA ASP A 5 23.73 -4.34 6.74
C ASP A 5 22.23 -4.26 6.44
N VAL A 6 21.43 -4.77 7.36
CA VAL A 6 19.95 -4.83 7.28
C VAL A 6 19.31 -3.86 8.27
N THR A 7 20.05 -2.82 8.67
CA THR A 7 19.56 -1.85 9.65
C THR A 7 18.44 -1.02 9.03
N PHE A 8 17.27 -1.01 9.68
CA PHE A 8 16.13 -0.21 9.26
C PHE A 8 16.12 1.13 10.00
N VAL A 9 16.12 2.24 9.26
CA VAL A 9 16.00 3.59 9.80
C VAL A 9 14.68 4.21 9.31
N ARG A 10 13.87 4.74 10.23
CA ARG A 10 12.63 5.44 9.88
C ARG A 10 12.95 6.80 9.27
N LEU A 11 12.50 7.02 8.04
CA LEU A 11 12.60 8.30 7.35
C LEU A 11 11.32 9.12 7.53
N ARG A 12 11.43 10.45 7.37
CA ARG A 12 10.27 11.35 7.31
C ARG A 12 9.55 11.19 5.98
N ALA A 13 8.22 11.27 6.00
CA ALA A 13 7.39 11.14 4.80
C ALA A 13 7.34 12.48 4.03
N GLU A 14 8.35 12.74 3.21
CA GLU A 14 8.49 14.02 2.49
C GLU A 14 8.14 13.93 0.99
N ARG A 15 7.94 12.72 0.45
CA ARG A 15 7.69 12.49 -0.98
C ARG A 15 6.59 11.47 -1.16
N VAL A 16 5.79 11.66 -2.21
CA VAL A 16 4.67 10.78 -2.57
C VAL A 16 4.98 10.01 -3.83
N VAL A 17 4.64 8.72 -3.81
CA VAL A 17 4.78 7.81 -4.95
C VAL A 17 3.46 7.11 -5.21
N GLU A 18 3.21 6.82 -6.48
CA GLU A 18 2.14 5.93 -6.89
C GLU A 18 2.71 4.52 -7.07
N VAL A 19 2.03 3.54 -6.47
CA VAL A 19 2.43 2.13 -6.53
C VAL A 19 1.24 1.28 -6.97
N LYS A 20 1.54 0.20 -7.69
CA LYS A 20 0.61 -0.93 -7.87
C LYS A 20 0.95 -1.97 -6.80
N PHE A 21 -0.05 -2.50 -6.11
CA PHE A 21 0.12 -3.57 -5.13
C PHE A 21 -0.98 -4.63 -5.30
N ASP A 22 -0.70 -5.83 -4.79
CA ASP A 22 -1.63 -6.97 -4.85
C ASP A 22 -2.49 -7.07 -3.58
N GLN A 23 -1.85 -7.12 -2.41
CA GLN A 23 -2.52 -7.29 -1.12
C GLN A 23 -2.02 -6.28 -0.08
N MET A 24 -2.89 -5.96 0.90
CA MET A 24 -2.50 -5.32 2.15
C MET A 24 -2.72 -6.22 3.38
N GLU A 25 -1.84 -6.06 4.37
CA GLU A 25 -1.94 -6.66 5.69
C GLU A 25 -1.84 -5.53 6.73
N GLY A 26 -2.99 -5.13 7.28
CA GLY A 26 -3.07 -3.94 8.14
C GLY A 26 -2.54 -2.70 7.40
N PRO A 27 -1.54 -1.99 7.94
CA PRO A 27 -0.95 -0.80 7.31
C PRO A 27 0.21 -1.09 6.35
N ARG A 28 0.42 -2.35 5.93
CA ARG A 28 1.56 -2.75 5.08
C ARG A 28 1.09 -3.40 3.78
N PHE A 29 1.88 -3.25 2.73
CA PHE A 29 1.70 -4.03 1.50
C PHE A 29 2.26 -5.45 1.69
N ARG A 30 1.62 -6.42 1.06
CA ARG A 30 2.00 -7.83 1.07
C ARG A 30 2.25 -8.32 -0.37
N HIS A 31 3.24 -9.22 -0.48
CA HIS A 31 3.77 -9.79 -1.73
C HIS A 31 4.44 -8.77 -2.65
N SER A 32 3.72 -8.25 -3.64
CA SER A 32 4.28 -7.47 -4.75
C SER A 32 3.88 -6.02 -4.63
N VAL A 33 4.87 -5.12 -4.64
CA VAL A 33 4.65 -3.68 -4.78
C VAL A 33 5.53 -3.18 -5.91
N THR A 34 4.90 -2.57 -6.91
CA THR A 34 5.59 -2.01 -8.06
C THR A 34 5.46 -0.50 -8.03
N PHE A 35 6.60 0.18 -8.01
CA PHE A 35 6.67 1.62 -8.19
C PHE A 35 6.20 1.99 -9.60
N LEU A 36 5.26 2.93 -9.71
CA LEU A 36 4.77 3.45 -10.98
C LEU A 36 5.40 4.80 -11.31
N ARG A 37 5.21 5.80 -10.42
CA ARG A 37 5.69 7.17 -10.64
C ARG A 37 5.76 7.99 -9.37
N TRP A 38 6.57 9.05 -9.40
CA TRP A 38 6.53 10.11 -8.39
C TRP A 38 5.29 10.98 -8.57
N ARG A 39 4.74 11.45 -7.45
CA ARG A 39 3.58 12.36 -7.40
C ARG A 39 3.96 13.67 -6.71
N PRO A 40 4.79 14.53 -7.35
CA PRO A 40 5.15 15.82 -6.77
C PRO A 40 3.94 16.76 -6.62
N ASP A 41 2.83 16.43 -7.30
CA ASP A 41 1.55 17.11 -7.25
C ASP A 41 0.75 16.80 -5.98
N ARG A 42 1.19 15.86 -5.14
CA ARG A 42 0.49 15.47 -3.91
C ARG A 42 1.27 15.84 -2.65
N ASP A 43 0.51 16.33 -1.66
CA ASP A 43 1.02 16.57 -0.32
C ASP A 43 1.13 15.25 0.47
N PRO A 44 2.27 14.98 1.15
CA PRO A 44 2.44 13.75 1.93
C PRO A 44 1.41 13.55 3.04
N ALA A 45 0.95 14.62 3.71
CA ALA A 45 -0.06 14.51 4.76
C ALA A 45 -1.46 14.22 4.19
N SER A 46 -1.70 14.51 2.91
CA SER A 46 -2.92 14.12 2.20
C SER A 46 -3.00 12.63 1.86
N CYS A 47 -1.90 11.88 1.96
CA CYS A 47 -1.86 10.45 1.68
C CYS A 47 -2.36 9.63 2.87
N THR A 48 -3.62 9.20 2.84
CA THR A 48 -4.28 8.54 3.98
C THR A 48 -4.70 7.11 3.66
N ALA A 49 -4.75 6.25 4.68
CA ALA A 49 -5.18 4.86 4.55
C ALA A 49 -6.63 4.71 4.04
N ALA A 50 -7.44 5.77 4.07
CA ALA A 50 -8.78 5.80 3.49
C ALA A 50 -8.79 5.70 1.96
N GLN A 51 -7.65 5.95 1.30
CA GLN A 51 -7.50 5.82 -0.16
C GLN A 51 -7.25 4.38 -0.61
N VAL A 52 -6.89 3.50 0.32
CA VAL A 52 -6.80 2.06 0.06
C VAL A 52 -8.23 1.54 0.11
N ASP A 53 -8.75 1.17 -1.07
CA ASP A 53 -10.01 0.45 -1.19
C ASP A 53 -9.94 -0.78 -0.27
N ARG A 54 -10.69 -0.75 0.85
CA ARG A 54 -11.14 -2.00 1.45
C ARG A 54 -11.93 -2.66 0.33
N PRO A 55 -11.60 -3.90 -0.08
CA PRO A 55 -12.44 -4.58 -1.05
C PRO A 55 -13.86 -4.44 -0.54
N LYS A 56 -14.75 -3.84 -1.35
CA LYS A 56 -16.19 -3.89 -1.09
C LYS A 56 -16.45 -5.35 -0.76
N GLY A 57 -16.80 -5.62 0.50
CA GLY A 57 -17.00 -6.99 0.97
C GLY A 57 -17.86 -7.66 -0.08
N TYR A 58 -17.43 -8.83 -0.56
CA TYR A 58 -18.31 -9.67 -1.36
C TYR A 58 -19.65 -9.69 -0.62
N ASP A 59 -20.68 -9.18 -1.29
CA ASP A 59 -22.04 -9.19 -0.77
C ASP A 59 -22.44 -10.67 -0.78
N LEU A 60 -22.17 -11.35 0.34
CA LEU A 60 -22.34 -12.80 0.47
C LEU A 60 -23.82 -13.20 0.35
N GLU A 61 -24.72 -12.22 0.33
CA GLU A 61 -26.16 -12.38 0.17
C GLU A 61 -26.55 -12.78 -1.27
N ASP A 62 -25.73 -12.47 -2.28
CA ASP A 62 -26.04 -12.83 -3.69
C ASP A 62 -25.71 -14.30 -4.05
N VAL A 63 -24.87 -14.97 -3.27
CA VAL A 63 -24.39 -16.35 -3.57
C VAL A 63 -25.24 -17.44 -2.90
N LEU A 64 -26.08 -17.10 -1.92
CA LEU A 64 -26.88 -18.07 -1.15
C LEU A 64 -28.26 -18.37 -1.77
N GLU A 65 -28.66 -17.69 -2.84
CA GLU A 65 -29.98 -17.85 -3.48
C GLU A 65 -29.91 -18.50 -4.88
N HIS A 66 -29.07 -19.53 -5.04
CA HIS A 66 -29.20 -20.50 -6.15
C HIS A 66 -28.96 -21.94 -5.74
#